data_AF-D2HBP7-F1
#
_entry.id   AF-D2HBP7-F1
#
_cell.length_a   1.000
_cell.length_b   1.000
_cell.length_c   1.000
_cell.angle_alpha   90.00
_cell.angle_beta   90.00
_cell.angle_gamma   90.00
#
_symmetry.space_group_name_H-M   'P 1'
#
loop_
_entity.id
_entity.type
_entity.pdbx_description
1 polymer ?
#
loop_
_entity_poly.entity_id
_entity_poly.type
_entity_poly.pdbx_seq_one_letter_code
_entity_poly.pdbx_strand_id
1 'polypeptide(L)'
;FQKLRHDLELILSTIQSKNEKLKEDLEREQRWLDEQQQILESLNVLHNELKHQIVTFSESRIFDELKTKMHDIKEYKKKLLITLGEFLEDHFPLPDRNVKKKKKKKNIQESTAQLITLHEMLEILLNRLFDVPHDPYVKISDSFWPPYIELLLRNGIALRHPEDPTRIRLEAFHQ
;
A
#
# COMPACT_ATOMS: atom_id res chain seq x y z
N PHE A 1 -24.08 92.50 3.51
CA PHE A 1 -23.26 92.13 4.68
C PHE A 1 -23.86 91.01 5.53
N GLN A 2 -25.15 91.04 5.91
CA GLN A 2 -25.76 89.97 6.73
C GLN A 2 -25.79 88.59 6.06
N LYS A 3 -26.17 88.50 4.77
CA LYS A 3 -26.21 87.23 4.02
C LYS A 3 -24.85 86.54 3.94
N LEU A 4 -23.81 87.27 3.55
CA LEU A 4 -22.43 86.77 3.50
C LEU A 4 -21.94 86.24 4.86
N ARG A 5 -22.33 86.91 5.96
CA ARG A 5 -21.96 86.49 7.31
C ARG A 5 -22.63 85.17 7.69
N HIS A 6 -23.90 85.01 7.32
CA HIS A 6 -24.65 83.77 7.53
C HIS A 6 -24.11 82.63 6.68
N ASP A 7 -23.77 82.90 5.42
CA ASP A 7 -23.16 81.91 4.51
C ASP A 7 -21.80 81.43 5.02
N LEU A 8 -20.96 82.34 5.54
CA LEU A 8 -19.68 82.01 6.17
C LEU A 8 -19.83 81.16 7.44
N GLU A 9 -20.83 81.45 8.27
CA GLU A 9 -21.13 80.71 9.49
C GLU A 9 -21.62 79.30 9.19
N LEU A 10 -22.47 79.15 8.16
CA LEU A 10 -22.91 77.84 7.65
C LEU A 10 -21.71 77.00 7.15
N ILE A 11 -20.81 77.62 6.38
CA ILE A 11 -19.60 76.96 5.88
C ILE A 11 -18.69 76.54 7.05
N LEU A 12 -18.49 77.41 8.05
CA LEU A 12 -17.70 77.09 9.24
C LEU A 12 -18.28 75.89 10.00
N SER A 13 -19.60 75.89 10.23
CA SER A 13 -20.29 74.76 10.89
C SER A 13 -20.19 73.47 10.08
N THR A 14 -20.25 73.57 8.75
CA THR A 14 -20.07 72.42 7.85
C THR A 14 -18.64 71.87 7.89
N ILE A 15 -17.63 72.74 7.96
CA ILE A 15 -16.23 72.34 8.06
C ILE A 15 -15.95 71.71 9.42
N GLN A 16 -16.45 72.30 10.51
CA GLN A 16 -16.29 71.76 11.86
C GLN A 16 -16.92 70.37 12.00
N SER A 17 -18.16 70.19 11.53
CA SER A 17 -18.82 68.87 11.58
C SER A 17 -18.09 67.83 10.73
N LYS A 18 -17.55 68.21 9.56
CA LYS A 18 -16.70 67.33 8.76
C LYS A 18 -15.39 66.96 9.46
N ASN A 19 -14.75 67.91 10.15
CA ASN A 19 -13.52 67.65 10.89
C ASN A 19 -13.74 66.70 12.06
N GLU A 20 -14.83 66.87 12.82
CA GLU A 20 -15.15 65.94 13.92
C GLU A 20 -15.44 64.54 13.37
N LYS A 21 -16.23 64.44 12.29
CA LYS A 21 -16.47 63.16 11.65
C LYS A 21 -15.18 62.47 11.18
N LEU A 22 -14.27 63.22 10.55
CA LEU A 22 -12.97 62.67 10.11
C LEU A 22 -12.14 62.17 11.29
N LYS A 23 -12.22 62.84 12.44
CA LYS A 23 -11.52 62.41 13.66
C LYS A 23 -12.11 61.12 14.21
N GLU A 24 -13.44 61.00 14.26
CA GLU A 24 -14.13 59.77 14.65
C GLU A 24 -13.80 58.60 13.70
N ASP A 25 -13.81 58.86 12.39
CA ASP A 25 -13.47 57.86 11.37
C ASP A 25 -12.00 57.40 11.54
N LEU A 26 -11.07 58.34 11.79
CA LEU A 26 -9.66 58.03 12.05
C LEU A 26 -9.46 57.16 13.30
N GLU A 27 -10.14 57.48 14.41
CA GLU A 27 -10.09 56.68 15.64
C GLU A 27 -10.69 55.28 15.45
N ARG A 28 -11.68 55.14 14.56
CA ARG A 28 -12.27 53.85 14.21
C ARG A 28 -11.32 53.01 13.35
N GLU A 29 -10.72 53.61 12.33
CA GLU A 29 -9.73 52.94 11.47
C GLU A 29 -8.49 52.50 12.24
N GLN A 30 -8.03 53.31 13.20
CA GLN A 30 -6.89 52.93 14.05
C GLN A 30 -7.21 51.70 14.91
N ARG A 31 -8.41 51.66 15.52
CA ARG A 31 -8.84 50.48 16.28
C ARG A 31 -8.96 49.24 15.39
N TRP A 32 -9.50 49.40 14.19
CA TRP A 32 -9.58 48.31 13.22
C TRP A 32 -8.20 47.77 12.85
N LEU A 33 -7.22 48.65 12.65
CA LEU A 33 -5.84 48.25 12.37
C LEU A 33 -5.23 47.44 13.52
N ASP A 34 -5.44 47.89 14.76
CA ASP A 34 -4.93 47.19 15.95
C ASP A 34 -5.55 45.77 16.07
N GLU A 35 -6.85 45.63 15.79
CA GLU A 35 -7.52 44.33 15.75
C GLU A 35 -6.95 43.43 14.64
N GLN A 36 -6.71 43.96 13.44
CA GLN A 36 -6.11 43.19 12.35
C GLN A 36 -4.69 42.71 12.69
N GLN A 37 -3.91 43.56 13.35
CA GLN A 37 -2.56 43.21 13.81
C GLN A 37 -2.61 42.07 14.84
N GLN A 38 -3.53 42.11 15.79
CA GLN A 38 -3.71 41.06 16.78
C GLN A 38 -4.13 39.72 16.16
N ILE A 39 -5.02 39.75 15.15
CA ILE A 39 -5.41 38.56 14.39
C ILE A 39 -4.20 37.96 13.67
N LEU A 40 -3.40 38.80 13.02
CA LEU A 40 -2.19 38.36 12.31
C LEU A 40 -1.19 37.71 13.25
N GLU A 41 -0.94 38.33 14.41
CA GLU A 41 -0.03 37.79 15.43
C GLU A 41 -0.52 36.44 15.96
N SER A 42 -1.82 36.33 16.27
CA SER A 42 -2.44 35.08 16.71
C SER A 42 -2.34 33.98 15.65
N LEU A 43 -2.58 34.33 14.39
CA LEU A 43 -2.45 33.39 13.26
C LEU A 43 -1.01 32.93 13.06
N ASN A 44 -0.03 33.83 13.25
CA ASN A 44 1.38 33.50 13.10
C ASN A 44 1.87 32.56 14.22
N VAL A 45 1.37 32.73 15.45
CA VAL A 45 1.62 31.80 16.56
C VAL A 45 1.08 30.41 16.23
N LEU A 46 -0.19 30.32 15.80
CA LEU A 46 -0.81 29.05 15.38
C LEU A 46 -0.06 28.39 14.22
N HIS A 47 0.37 29.17 13.22
CA HIS A 47 1.14 28.66 12.09
C HIS A 47 2.49 28.06 12.54
N ASN A 48 3.21 28.75 13.42
CA ASN A 48 4.50 28.26 13.92
C ASN A 48 4.32 27.01 14.79
N GLU A 49 3.29 26.95 15.63
CA GLU A 49 2.97 25.75 16.41
C GLU A 49 2.67 24.55 15.49
N LEU A 50 1.82 24.74 14.48
CA LEU A 50 1.49 23.69 13.51
C LEU A 50 2.73 23.24 12.73
N LYS A 51 3.58 24.19 12.31
CA LYS A 51 4.83 23.88 11.62
C LYS A 51 5.76 23.05 12.50
N HIS A 52 5.88 23.38 13.79
CA HIS A 52 6.66 22.57 14.73
C HIS A 52 6.06 21.17 14.94
N GLN A 53 4.73 21.04 15.00
CA GLN A 53 4.05 19.75 15.07
C GLN A 53 4.27 18.89 13.83
N ILE A 54 4.18 19.46 12.62
CA ILE A 54 4.46 18.74 11.35
C ILE A 54 5.93 18.32 11.28
N VAL A 55 6.85 19.15 11.76
CA VAL A 55 8.28 18.79 11.82
C VAL A 55 8.56 17.68 12.84
N THR A 56 7.78 17.60 13.94
CA THR A 56 7.90 16.53 14.95
C THR A 56 7.17 15.25 14.54
N PHE A 57 6.05 15.35 13.85
CA PHE A 57 5.36 14.26 13.15
C PHE A 57 5.99 14.09 11.76
N SER A 58 7.28 13.78 11.72
CA SER A 58 7.94 13.64 10.43
C SER A 58 7.32 12.44 9.70
N GLU A 59 6.64 12.72 8.59
CA GLU A 59 6.20 11.71 7.62
C GLU A 59 7.36 10.75 7.29
N SER A 60 8.60 11.26 7.33
CA SER A 60 9.84 10.49 7.27
C SER A 60 9.89 9.34 8.28
N ARG A 61 9.58 9.56 9.57
CA ARG A 61 9.68 8.49 10.58
C ARG A 61 8.66 7.38 10.33
N ILE A 62 7.43 7.74 9.98
CA ILE A 62 6.37 6.76 9.63
C ILE A 62 6.77 6.02 8.36
N PHE A 63 7.30 6.73 7.36
CA PHE A 63 7.78 6.15 6.12
C PHE A 63 8.95 5.19 6.34
N ASP A 64 9.91 5.54 7.19
CA ASP A 64 11.06 4.70 7.53
C ASP A 64 10.63 3.45 8.31
N GLU A 65 9.67 3.57 9.22
CA GLU A 65 9.07 2.44 9.93
C GLU A 65 8.34 1.49 8.96
N LEU A 66 7.52 2.04 8.06
CA LEU A 66 6.84 1.26 7.02
C LEU A 66 7.83 0.57 6.08
N LYS A 67 8.90 1.26 5.68
CA LYS A 67 9.97 0.72 4.85
C LYS A 67 10.68 -0.44 5.54
N THR A 68 10.94 -0.32 6.84
CA THR A 68 11.55 -1.37 7.66
C THR A 68 10.63 -2.58 7.75
N LYS A 69 9.36 -2.38 8.12
CA LYS A 69 8.36 -3.46 8.17
C LYS A 69 8.22 -4.17 6.82
N MET A 70 8.20 -3.42 5.71
CA MET A 70 8.14 -4.02 4.38
C MET A 70 9.39 -4.85 4.05
N HIS A 71 10.57 -4.41 4.50
CA HIS A 71 11.81 -5.18 4.34
C HIS A 71 11.76 -6.47 5.15
N ASP A 72 11.36 -6.41 6.42
CA ASP A 72 11.27 -7.56 7.32
C ASP A 72 10.29 -8.62 6.78
N ILE A 73 9.14 -8.20 6.26
CA ILE A 73 8.16 -9.10 5.63
C ILE A 73 8.75 -9.80 4.40
N LYS A 74 9.50 -9.07 3.56
CA LYS A 74 10.16 -9.65 2.39
C LYS A 74 11.23 -10.67 2.79
N GLU A 75 12.01 -10.38 3.82
CA GLU A 75 13.04 -11.28 4.31
C GLU A 75 12.41 -12.55 4.92
N TYR A 76 11.37 -12.38 5.74
CA TYR A 76 10.61 -13.49 6.32
C TYR A 76 10.02 -14.38 5.24
N LYS A 77 9.37 -13.81 4.21
CA LYS A 77 8.85 -14.56 3.06
C LYS A 77 9.95 -15.37 2.37
N LYS A 78 11.12 -14.77 2.14
CA LYS A 78 12.25 -15.45 1.50
C LYS A 78 12.76 -16.63 2.34
N LYS A 79 12.96 -16.41 3.64
CA LYS A 79 13.39 -17.47 4.57
C LYS A 79 12.38 -18.63 4.60
N LEU A 80 11.09 -18.32 4.69
CA LEU A 80 10.02 -19.31 4.67
C LEU A 80 10.03 -20.16 3.39
N LEU A 81 10.17 -19.53 2.23
CA LEU A 81 10.22 -20.25 0.95
C LEU A 81 11.45 -21.16 0.83
N ILE A 82 12.61 -20.70 1.31
CA ILE A 82 13.84 -21.50 1.32
C ILE A 82 13.66 -22.73 2.22
N THR A 83 13.24 -22.53 3.47
CA THR A 83 13.04 -23.63 4.43
C THR A 83 11.98 -24.62 3.95
N LEU A 84 10.93 -24.14 3.27
CA LEU A 84 9.94 -25.02 2.64
C LEU A 84 10.56 -25.83 1.50
N GLY A 85 11.37 -25.20 0.63
CA GLY A 85 12.09 -25.91 -0.43
C GLY A 85 12.99 -27.01 0.12
N GLU A 86 13.84 -26.67 1.09
CA GLU A 86 14.73 -27.62 1.77
C GLU A 86 13.96 -28.79 2.39
N PHE A 87 12.87 -28.50 3.11
CA PHE A 87 12.00 -29.52 3.70
C PHE A 87 11.39 -30.46 2.63
N LEU A 88 10.92 -29.90 1.52
CA LEU A 88 10.31 -30.70 0.45
C LEU A 88 11.33 -31.57 -0.28
N GLU A 89 12.56 -31.09 -0.46
CA GLU A 89 13.65 -31.89 -1.05
C GLU A 89 14.02 -33.09 -0.17
N ASP A 90 14.11 -32.89 1.15
CA ASP A 90 14.50 -33.94 2.10
C ASP A 90 13.41 -34.99 2.30
N HIS A 91 12.13 -34.58 2.33
CA HIS A 91 11.01 -35.47 2.67
C HIS A 91 10.23 -36.01 1.46
N PHE A 92 10.28 -35.34 0.31
CA PHE A 92 9.57 -35.72 -0.91
C PHE A 92 10.52 -35.80 -2.13
N PRO A 93 11.52 -36.71 -2.11
CA PRO A 93 12.39 -36.92 -3.27
C PRO A 93 11.66 -37.68 -4.39
N LEU A 94 11.96 -37.33 -5.64
CA LEU A 94 11.46 -38.06 -6.80
C LEU A 94 11.95 -39.53 -6.78
N PRO A 95 11.11 -40.50 -7.21
CA PRO A 95 11.46 -41.91 -7.19
C PRO A 95 12.78 -42.21 -7.92
N ASP A 96 13.00 -41.58 -9.07
CA ASP A 96 14.12 -41.90 -9.96
C ASP A 96 15.51 -41.57 -9.35
N ARG A 97 15.56 -40.70 -8.34
CA ARG A 97 16.81 -40.36 -7.65
C ARG A 97 17.37 -41.54 -6.81
N ASN A 98 16.52 -42.50 -6.41
CA ASN A 98 16.86 -43.57 -5.47
C ASN A 98 16.85 -45.00 -6.04
N VAL A 99 16.34 -45.23 -7.26
CA VAL A 99 16.10 -46.62 -7.77
C VAL A 99 17.28 -47.28 -8.49
N LYS A 100 18.40 -46.57 -8.74
CA LYS A 100 19.56 -47.18 -9.44
C LYS A 100 20.27 -48.31 -8.68
N LYS A 101 19.78 -48.76 -7.51
CA LYS A 101 20.33 -49.92 -6.78
C LYS A 101 19.46 -51.19 -6.76
N LYS A 102 18.21 -51.22 -7.26
CA LYS A 102 17.43 -52.49 -7.23
C LYS A 102 16.52 -52.72 -8.45
N LYS A 103 17.04 -53.57 -9.36
CA LYS A 103 16.36 -54.57 -10.22
C LYS A 103 15.64 -54.11 -11.51
N LYS A 104 16.06 -54.76 -12.62
CA LYS A 104 15.45 -54.85 -13.96
C LYS A 104 14.01 -55.38 -13.97
N LYS A 105 13.28 -54.97 -15.04
CA LYS A 105 12.07 -55.52 -15.70
C LYS A 105 10.72 -54.93 -15.28
N LYS A 106 10.16 -54.04 -16.12
CA LYS A 106 9.12 -54.35 -17.12
C LYS A 106 8.75 -53.09 -17.93
N ASN A 107 8.71 -53.25 -19.26
CA ASN A 107 8.05 -52.42 -20.28
C ASN A 107 7.07 -51.38 -19.75
N ILE A 108 7.47 -50.11 -19.71
CA ILE A 108 6.57 -48.96 -19.92
C ILE A 108 7.36 -47.94 -20.73
N GLN A 109 6.77 -47.56 -21.84
CA GLN A 109 7.18 -46.54 -22.79
C GLN A 109 7.67 -45.27 -22.05
N GLU A 110 8.98 -45.06 -22.01
CA GLU A 110 9.62 -43.91 -21.39
C GLU A 110 9.28 -42.66 -22.21
N SER A 111 8.19 -41.98 -21.85
CA SER A 111 8.11 -40.54 -22.07
C SER A 111 9.16 -39.93 -21.15
N THR A 112 10.31 -39.56 -21.72
CA THR A 112 11.41 -38.86 -21.05
C THR A 112 11.03 -37.41 -20.73
N ALA A 113 9.86 -37.18 -20.15
CA ALA A 113 9.52 -35.90 -19.55
C ALA A 113 10.31 -35.82 -18.24
N GLN A 114 11.21 -34.84 -18.14
CA GLN A 114 11.89 -34.54 -16.88
C GLN A 114 10.81 -34.22 -15.85
N LEU A 115 10.65 -35.11 -14.86
CA LEU A 115 9.67 -34.94 -13.79
C LEU A 115 10.14 -33.80 -12.88
N ILE A 116 9.22 -32.90 -12.56
CA ILE A 116 9.50 -31.80 -11.63
C ILE A 116 9.28 -32.24 -10.18
N THR A 117 10.04 -31.65 -9.27
CA THR A 117 9.90 -31.83 -7.82
C THR A 117 8.61 -31.20 -7.30
N LEU A 118 8.20 -31.60 -6.09
CA LEU A 118 7.03 -31.01 -5.42
C LEU A 118 7.23 -29.50 -5.17
N HIS A 119 8.46 -29.08 -4.89
CA HIS A 119 8.81 -27.67 -4.69
C HIS A 119 8.54 -26.85 -5.96
N GLU A 120 9.08 -27.27 -7.11
CA GLU A 120 8.88 -26.60 -8.40
C GLU A 120 7.39 -26.58 -8.79
N MET A 121 6.66 -27.66 -8.48
CA MET A 121 5.24 -27.74 -8.75
C MET A 121 4.43 -26.71 -7.95
N LEU A 122 4.74 -26.55 -6.66
CA LEU A 122 4.14 -25.53 -5.80
C LEU A 122 4.55 -24.11 -6.22
N GLU A 123 5.80 -23.92 -6.64
CA GLU A 123 6.29 -22.63 -7.14
C GLU A 123 5.52 -22.19 -8.40
N ILE A 124 5.29 -23.09 -9.36
CA ILE A 124 4.49 -22.80 -10.55
C ILE A 124 3.05 -22.41 -10.17
N LEU A 125 2.43 -23.12 -9.24
CA LEU A 125 1.07 -22.83 -8.78
C LEU A 125 0.98 -21.50 -8.03
N LEU A 126 1.96 -21.20 -7.16
CA LEU A 126 2.05 -19.93 -6.44
C LEU A 126 2.27 -18.76 -7.40
N ASN A 127 3.24 -18.87 -8.30
CA ASN A 127 3.52 -17.82 -9.28
C ASN A 127 2.30 -17.56 -10.15
N ARG A 128 1.60 -18.61 -10.61
CA ARG A 128 0.36 -18.43 -11.39
C ARG A 128 -0.72 -17.71 -10.61
N LEU A 129 -0.91 -18.02 -9.32
CA LEU A 129 -1.89 -17.35 -8.47
C LEU A 129 -1.60 -15.86 -8.31
N PHE A 130 -0.33 -15.47 -8.16
CA PHE A 130 0.06 -14.07 -7.96
C PHE A 130 0.18 -13.27 -9.27
N ASP A 131 0.64 -13.90 -10.36
CA ASP A 131 0.84 -13.22 -11.64
C ASP A 131 -0.46 -13.05 -12.42
N VAL A 132 -1.37 -14.04 -12.34
CA VAL A 132 -2.64 -14.05 -13.08
C VAL A 132 -3.80 -14.41 -12.14
N PRO A 133 -4.21 -13.49 -11.24
CA PRO A 133 -5.24 -13.77 -10.23
C PRO A 133 -6.62 -14.09 -10.84
N HIS A 134 -6.89 -13.63 -12.07
CA HIS A 134 -8.14 -13.90 -12.79
C HIS A 134 -8.18 -15.29 -13.45
N ASP A 135 -7.04 -15.95 -13.66
CA ASP A 135 -6.94 -17.32 -14.20
C ASP A 135 -5.80 -18.09 -13.50
N PRO A 136 -6.02 -18.50 -12.24
CA PRO A 136 -5.01 -19.17 -11.42
C PRO A 136 -4.82 -20.66 -11.80
N TYR A 137 -5.45 -21.13 -12.87
CA TYR A 137 -5.45 -22.53 -13.26
C TYR A 137 -4.28 -22.89 -14.17
N VAL A 138 -3.45 -23.82 -13.71
CA VAL A 138 -2.33 -24.41 -14.43
C VAL A 138 -2.76 -25.75 -15.04
N LYS A 139 -2.36 -25.99 -16.30
CA LYS A 139 -2.60 -27.26 -16.98
C LYS A 139 -1.60 -28.31 -16.51
N ILE A 140 -2.09 -29.49 -16.13
CA ILE A 140 -1.27 -30.65 -15.78
C ILE A 140 -0.56 -31.11 -17.06
N SER A 141 0.76 -30.98 -17.10
CA SER A 141 1.60 -31.49 -18.20
C SER A 141 2.24 -32.83 -17.81
N ASP A 142 2.85 -33.50 -18.78
CA ASP A 142 3.50 -34.81 -18.60
C ASP A 142 4.70 -34.76 -17.63
N SER A 143 5.17 -33.56 -17.28
CA SER A 143 6.23 -33.34 -16.28
C SER A 143 5.74 -33.42 -14.83
N PHE A 144 4.43 -33.31 -14.59
CA PHE A 144 3.86 -33.34 -13.23
C PHE A 144 3.76 -34.78 -12.75
N TRP A 145 4.38 -35.07 -11.61
CA TRP A 145 4.32 -36.42 -11.06
C TRP A 145 2.95 -36.71 -10.43
N PRO A 146 2.17 -37.71 -10.92
CA PRO A 146 0.79 -37.93 -10.47
C PRO A 146 0.61 -38.10 -8.96
N PRO A 147 1.51 -38.76 -8.21
CA PRO A 147 1.40 -38.87 -6.75
C PRO A 147 1.47 -37.51 -6.02
N TYR A 148 2.24 -36.55 -6.53
CA TYR A 148 2.28 -35.20 -5.97
C TYR A 148 1.01 -34.43 -6.26
N ILE A 149 0.45 -34.56 -7.47
CA ILE A 149 -0.86 -34.00 -7.79
C ILE A 149 -1.91 -34.53 -6.82
N GLU A 150 -1.95 -35.84 -6.61
CA GLU A 150 -2.93 -36.47 -5.73
C GLU A 150 -2.74 -36.06 -4.27
N LEU A 151 -1.50 -35.92 -3.81
CA LEU A 151 -1.20 -35.40 -2.48
C LEU A 151 -1.77 -34.00 -2.30
N LEU A 152 -1.55 -33.10 -3.25
CA LEU A 152 -2.06 -31.73 -3.16
C LEU A 152 -3.59 -31.69 -3.16
N LEU A 153 -4.23 -32.49 -4.01
CA LEU A 153 -5.69 -32.54 -4.11
C LEU A 153 -6.32 -33.13 -2.85
N ARG A 154 -5.78 -34.25 -2.35
CA ARG A 154 -6.33 -34.95 -1.17
C ARG A 154 -6.19 -34.14 0.11
N ASN A 155 -5.14 -33.33 0.24
CA ASN A 155 -4.92 -32.47 1.41
C ASN A 155 -5.60 -31.10 1.27
N GLY A 156 -6.37 -30.83 0.20
CA GLY A 156 -7.00 -29.52 0.00
C GLY A 156 -5.98 -28.40 -0.19
N ILE A 157 -4.83 -28.70 -0.78
CA ILE A 157 -3.82 -27.67 -1.12
C ILE A 157 -4.06 -27.13 -2.52
N ALA A 158 -4.54 -28.00 -3.42
CA ALA A 158 -4.93 -27.65 -4.77
C ALA A 158 -6.36 -28.13 -5.07
N LEU A 159 -7.01 -27.44 -6.01
CA LEU A 159 -8.37 -27.74 -6.48
C LEU A 159 -8.35 -27.93 -8.00
N ARG A 160 -9.13 -28.90 -8.50
CA ARG A 160 -9.34 -29.09 -9.95
C ARG A 160 -10.33 -28.06 -10.49
N HIS A 161 -10.20 -27.71 -11.77
CA HIS A 161 -11.20 -26.91 -12.46
C HIS A 161 -12.53 -27.68 -12.56
N PRO A 162 -13.68 -27.05 -12.29
CA PRO A 162 -14.97 -27.73 -12.30
C PRO A 162 -15.36 -28.30 -13.67
N GLU A 163 -14.91 -27.65 -14.75
CA GLU A 163 -15.23 -28.05 -16.14
C GLU A 163 -14.07 -28.77 -16.84
N ASP A 164 -12.83 -28.65 -16.34
CA ASP A 164 -11.64 -29.21 -16.99
C ASP A 164 -10.73 -29.93 -15.98
N PRO A 165 -10.84 -31.26 -15.85
CA PRO A 165 -10.06 -32.01 -14.86
C PRO A 165 -8.55 -31.98 -15.14
N THR A 166 -8.12 -31.52 -16.32
CA THR A 166 -6.70 -31.37 -16.66
C THR A 166 -6.07 -30.09 -16.11
N ARG A 167 -6.86 -29.23 -15.45
CA ARG A 167 -6.38 -27.97 -14.85
C ARG A 167 -6.53 -27.99 -13.34
N ILE A 168 -5.51 -27.49 -12.64
CA ILE A 168 -5.47 -27.35 -11.18
C ILE A 168 -5.06 -25.93 -10.78
N ARG A 169 -5.54 -25.47 -9.63
CA ARG A 169 -5.11 -24.21 -9.01
C ARG A 169 -4.83 -24.42 -7.53
N LEU A 170 -4.04 -23.52 -6.95
CA LEU A 170 -3.86 -23.49 -5.50
C LEU A 170 -5.15 -23.06 -4.79
N GLU A 171 -5.39 -23.60 -3.60
CA GLU A 171 -6.45 -23.11 -2.72
C GLU A 171 -6.12 -21.70 -2.20
N ALA A 172 -7.16 -20.89 -2.00
CA ALA A 172 -7.03 -19.52 -1.53
C ALA A 172 -6.95 -19.50 0.01
N PHE A 173 -5.73 -19.54 0.55
CA PHE A 173 -5.50 -19.56 2.00
C PHE A 173 -5.67 -18.20 2.71
N HIS A 174 -6.07 -17.16 1.98
CA HIS A 174 -6.13 -15.78 2.46
C HIS A 174 -7.56 -15.31 2.84
N GLN A 175 -8.47 -16.25 3.13
CA GLN A 175 -9.81 -15.92 3.65
C GLN A 175 -9.80 -15.69 5.16
#